data_AF-A0A078A1G0-F1
#
_entry.id   AF-A0A078A1G0-F1
#
_cell.length_a   1.000
_cell.length_b   1.000
_cell.length_c   1.000
_cell.angle_alpha   90.00
_cell.angle_beta   90.00
_cell.angle_gamma   90.00
#
_symmetry.space_group_name_H-M   'P 1'
#
loop_
_entity.id
_entity.type
_entity.pdbx_description
1 polymer ?
#
loop_
_entity_poly.entity_id
_entity_poly.type
_entity_poly.pdbx_seq_one_letter_code
_entity_poly.pdbx_strand_id
1 'polypeptide(L)'
;MDQSNQDEARQFQSNKLRNKNFNQIILKAFQSFYKSALLKIGLSLLSNKLNVMKVSKQYKNILKFGIMAAAFSFLYNFSRFLMRKLQIDIKEDYQVFISSLISGFALFLAESRDRKLLQIAIYPRAIEALYSLLKEQGVIKPIKHGEYITCVLAMILLVYLYLFEPYCVGEGYAKNLDYYSGVTKDELKLFTMGRVISKNMIRENYQNNNLLTV
;
A
#
# COMPACT_ATOMS: atom_id res chain seq x y z
N MET A 1 13.71 2.47 -33.45
CA MET A 1 13.13 1.37 -34.24
C MET A 1 12.13 0.53 -33.41
N ASP A 2 11.43 1.09 -32.40
CA ASP A 2 10.57 0.31 -31.49
C ASP A 2 9.15 0.87 -31.25
N GLN A 3 8.80 2.04 -31.78
CA GLN A 3 7.48 2.63 -31.54
C GLN A 3 6.36 1.90 -32.32
N SER A 4 6.62 1.50 -33.57
CA SER A 4 5.62 0.78 -34.38
C SER A 4 5.27 -0.61 -33.83
N ASN A 5 6.26 -1.35 -33.30
CA ASN A 5 6.03 -2.65 -32.68
C ASN A 5 5.30 -2.56 -31.33
N GLN A 6 5.53 -1.49 -30.56
CA GLN A 6 4.79 -1.23 -29.33
C GLN A 6 3.33 -0.86 -29.63
N ASP A 7 3.08 -0.09 -30.69
CA ASP A 7 1.74 0.31 -31.09
C ASP A 7 0.93 -0.87 -31.65
N GLU A 8 1.55 -1.77 -32.43
CA GLU A 8 0.90 -3.01 -32.88
C GLU A 8 0.56 -3.94 -31.70
N ALA A 9 1.44 -4.11 -30.72
CA ALA A 9 1.17 -4.93 -29.53
C ALA A 9 0.03 -4.35 -28.67
N ARG A 10 -0.06 -3.02 -28.55
CA ARG A 10 -1.16 -2.31 -27.87
C ARG A 10 -2.47 -2.49 -28.64
N GLN A 11 -2.47 -2.35 -29.96
CA GLN A 11 -3.65 -2.58 -30.80
C GLN A 11 -4.13 -4.03 -30.74
N PHE A 12 -3.22 -5.01 -30.68
CA PHE A 12 -3.57 -6.43 -30.56
C PHE A 12 -4.17 -6.77 -29.18
N GLN A 13 -3.64 -6.21 -28.10
CA GLN A 13 -4.23 -6.34 -26.77
C GLN A 13 -5.59 -5.65 -26.68
N SER A 14 -5.73 -4.45 -27.27
CA SER A 14 -6.98 -3.70 -27.34
C SER A 14 -8.07 -4.49 -28.07
N ASN A 15 -7.76 -5.09 -29.23
CA ASN A 15 -8.69 -5.93 -29.98
C ASN A 15 -9.03 -7.26 -29.27
N LYS A 16 -8.06 -7.91 -28.58
CA LYS A 16 -8.33 -9.09 -27.73
C LYS A 16 -9.16 -8.74 -26.48
N LEU A 17 -9.16 -7.47 -26.07
CA LEU A 17 -10.02 -6.96 -25.01
C LEU A 17 -11.40 -6.53 -25.54
N ARG A 18 -11.55 -6.27 -26.84
CA ARG A 18 -12.76 -5.69 -27.48
C ARG A 18 -13.95 -6.64 -27.53
N ASN A 19 -13.71 -7.96 -27.55
CA ASN A 19 -14.77 -8.98 -27.60
C ASN A 19 -14.84 -9.83 -26.33
N LYS A 20 -14.70 -9.20 -25.17
CA LYS A 20 -14.91 -9.88 -23.89
C LYS A 20 -16.38 -9.83 -23.50
N ASN A 21 -17.07 -10.96 -23.65
CA ASN A 21 -18.41 -11.15 -23.12
C ASN A 21 -18.42 -10.97 -21.60
N PHE A 22 -19.51 -10.44 -21.06
CA PHE A 22 -19.72 -10.22 -19.62
C PHE A 22 -19.39 -11.46 -18.76
N ASN A 23 -19.68 -12.66 -19.29
CA ASN A 23 -19.34 -13.94 -18.66
C ASN A 23 -17.83 -14.11 -18.39
N GLN A 24 -16.96 -13.57 -19.25
CA GLN A 24 -15.51 -13.61 -19.04
C GLN A 24 -15.08 -12.67 -17.90
N ILE A 25 -15.81 -11.58 -17.68
CA ILE A 25 -15.55 -10.67 -16.55
C ILE A 25 -15.85 -11.39 -15.24
N ILE A 26 -17.01 -12.05 -15.16
CA ILE A 26 -17.41 -12.86 -14.00
C ILE A 26 -16.41 -13.98 -13.75
N LEU A 27 -16.04 -14.73 -14.78
CA LEU A 27 -15.08 -15.83 -14.67
C LEU A 27 -13.73 -15.35 -14.10
N LYS A 28 -13.24 -14.20 -14.56
CA LYS A 28 -12.01 -13.60 -14.03
C LYS A 28 -12.13 -13.16 -12.59
N ALA A 29 -13.28 -12.59 -12.20
CA ALA A 29 -13.54 -12.23 -10.80
C ALA A 29 -13.50 -13.48 -9.90
N PHE A 30 -14.13 -14.58 -10.32
CA PHE A 30 -14.07 -15.86 -9.60
C PHE A 30 -12.65 -16.44 -9.53
N GLN A 31 -11.89 -16.39 -10.63
CA GLN A 31 -10.49 -16.82 -10.60
C GLN A 31 -9.64 -15.99 -9.64
N SER A 32 -9.88 -14.67 -9.57
CA SER A 32 -9.19 -13.78 -8.62
C SER A 32 -9.59 -14.07 -7.17
N PHE A 33 -10.85 -14.40 -6.92
CA PHE A 33 -11.35 -14.83 -5.62
C PHE A 33 -10.63 -16.10 -5.15
N TYR A 34 -10.57 -17.13 -6.00
CA TYR A 34 -9.95 -18.41 -5.65
C TYR A 34 -8.45 -18.25 -5.35
N LYS A 35 -7.72 -17.50 -6.20
CA LYS A 35 -6.28 -17.26 -6.01
C LYS A 35 -5.98 -16.47 -4.73
N SER A 36 -6.77 -15.42 -4.46
CA SER A 36 -6.58 -14.59 -3.27
C SER A 36 -6.95 -15.34 -1.98
N ALA A 37 -8.00 -16.15 -2.00
CA ALA A 37 -8.36 -17.03 -0.90
C ALA A 37 -7.26 -18.05 -0.60
N LEU A 38 -6.73 -18.74 -1.64
CA LEU A 38 -5.60 -19.66 -1.50
C LEU A 38 -4.36 -18.97 -0.92
N LEU A 39 -4.01 -17.80 -1.45
CA LEU A 39 -2.87 -17.02 -0.98
C LEU A 39 -3.03 -16.63 0.50
N LYS A 40 -4.24 -16.23 0.90
CA LYS A 40 -4.53 -15.87 2.29
C LYS A 40 -4.51 -17.09 3.23
N ILE A 41 -4.97 -18.24 2.77
CA ILE A 41 -4.85 -19.51 3.49
C ILE A 41 -3.37 -19.85 3.69
N GLY A 42 -2.55 -19.77 2.64
CA GLY A 42 -1.11 -20.00 2.70
C GLY A 42 -0.40 -19.07 3.69
N LEU A 43 -0.68 -17.77 3.63
CA LEU A 43 -0.15 -16.78 4.59
C LEU A 43 -0.61 -17.06 6.02
N SER A 44 -1.88 -17.43 6.21
CA SER A 44 -2.44 -17.72 7.54
C SER A 44 -1.85 -18.99 8.16
N LEU A 45 -1.53 -19.99 7.33
CA LEU A 45 -0.81 -21.20 7.74
C LEU A 45 0.62 -20.88 8.14
N LEU A 46 1.35 -20.09 7.33
CA LEU A 46 2.72 -19.68 7.62
C LEU A 46 2.79 -18.88 8.93
N SER A 47 1.88 -17.92 9.11
CA SER A 47 1.85 -17.03 10.27
C SER A 47 1.47 -17.74 11.58
N ASN A 48 0.69 -18.82 11.53
CA ASN A 48 0.23 -19.56 12.73
C ASN A 48 1.06 -20.83 12.99
N LYS A 49 2.29 -20.94 12.46
CA LYS A 49 3.15 -22.13 12.58
C LYS A 49 2.41 -23.43 12.21
N LEU A 50 1.66 -23.42 11.10
CA LEU A 50 0.88 -24.55 10.58
C LEU A 50 -0.26 -25.07 11.48
N ASN A 51 -0.69 -24.31 12.49
CA ASN A 51 -1.81 -24.71 13.33
C ASN A 51 -3.16 -24.52 12.61
N VAL A 52 -3.58 -25.56 11.88
CA VAL A 52 -4.79 -25.60 11.02
C VAL A 52 -6.07 -25.26 11.81
N MET A 53 -6.12 -25.61 13.09
CA MET A 53 -7.30 -25.40 13.94
C MET A 53 -7.55 -23.91 14.24
N LYS A 54 -6.49 -23.10 14.34
CA LYS A 54 -6.60 -21.64 14.47
C LYS A 54 -6.96 -20.97 13.14
N VAL A 55 -6.44 -21.48 12.03
CA VAL A 55 -6.71 -20.97 10.68
C VAL A 55 -8.18 -21.21 10.29
N SER A 56 -8.72 -22.39 10.59
CA SER A 56 -10.14 -22.70 10.36
C SER A 56 -11.08 -21.73 11.08
N LYS A 57 -10.74 -21.31 12.31
CA LYS A 57 -11.51 -20.31 13.05
C LYS A 57 -11.47 -18.89 12.43
N GLN A 58 -10.52 -18.60 11.54
CA GLN A 58 -10.36 -17.30 10.86
C GLN A 58 -10.95 -17.27 9.44
N TYR A 59 -11.81 -18.22 9.08
CA TYR A 59 -12.43 -18.30 7.74
C TYR A 59 -13.09 -16.99 7.29
N LYS A 60 -13.71 -16.23 8.20
CA LYS A 60 -14.36 -14.94 7.88
C LYS A 60 -13.37 -13.93 7.29
N ASN A 61 -12.15 -13.87 7.81
CA ASN A 61 -11.12 -12.93 7.34
C ASN A 61 -10.61 -13.34 5.96
N ILE A 62 -10.45 -14.66 5.73
CA ILE A 62 -10.04 -15.23 4.46
C ILE A 62 -11.09 -14.93 3.38
N LEU A 63 -12.38 -15.12 3.70
CA LEU A 63 -13.48 -14.82 2.79
C LEU A 63 -13.59 -13.34 2.48
N LYS A 64 -13.49 -12.45 3.48
CA LYS A 64 -13.49 -10.99 3.25
C LYS A 64 -12.35 -10.55 2.33
N PHE A 65 -11.16 -11.11 2.51
CA PHE A 65 -10.02 -10.83 1.62
C PHE A 65 -10.27 -11.33 0.19
N GLY A 66 -10.86 -12.52 0.03
CA GLY A 66 -11.27 -13.04 -1.26
C GLY A 66 -12.31 -12.14 -1.95
N ILE A 67 -13.36 -11.74 -1.21
CA ILE A 67 -14.43 -10.87 -1.72
C ILE A 67 -13.84 -9.52 -2.16
N MET A 68 -12.92 -8.95 -1.38
CA MET A 68 -12.22 -7.71 -1.74
C MET A 68 -11.49 -7.85 -3.09
N ALA A 69 -10.70 -8.92 -3.28
CA ALA A 69 -9.96 -9.13 -4.53
C ALA A 69 -10.89 -9.39 -5.73
N ALA A 70 -12.00 -10.10 -5.50
CA ALA A 70 -13.04 -10.32 -6.50
C ALA A 70 -13.73 -9.01 -6.89
N ALA A 71 -14.10 -8.19 -5.90
CA ALA A 71 -14.70 -6.87 -6.10
C ALA A 71 -13.75 -5.94 -6.84
N PHE A 72 -12.46 -5.95 -6.51
CA PHE A 72 -11.43 -5.18 -7.20
C PHE A 72 -11.35 -5.55 -8.69
N SER A 73 -11.23 -6.85 -8.99
CA SER A 73 -11.17 -7.36 -10.36
C SER A 73 -12.46 -7.10 -11.13
N PHE A 74 -13.61 -7.23 -10.46
CA PHE A 74 -14.91 -6.97 -11.06
C PHE A 74 -15.07 -5.49 -11.40
N LEU A 75 -14.84 -4.58 -10.45
CA LEU A 75 -14.96 -3.13 -10.66
C LEU A 75 -14.02 -2.62 -11.74
N TYR A 76 -12.80 -3.11 -11.80
CA TYR A 76 -11.82 -2.74 -12.83
C TYR A 76 -12.32 -3.08 -14.24
N ASN A 77 -12.72 -4.35 -14.44
CA ASN A 77 -13.18 -4.81 -15.75
C ASN A 77 -14.57 -4.23 -16.10
N PHE A 78 -15.43 -4.05 -15.11
CA PHE A 78 -16.75 -3.43 -15.27
C PHE A 78 -16.62 -1.95 -15.68
N SER A 79 -15.74 -1.20 -15.03
CA SER A 79 -15.45 0.20 -15.39
C SER A 79 -14.96 0.32 -16.84
N ARG A 80 -14.00 -0.53 -17.25
CA ARG A 80 -13.53 -0.57 -18.65
C ARG A 80 -14.64 -0.94 -19.64
N PHE A 81 -15.47 -1.93 -19.29
CA PHE A 81 -16.62 -2.33 -20.11
C PHE A 81 -17.62 -1.18 -20.28
N LEU A 82 -17.92 -0.47 -19.19
CA LEU A 82 -18.87 0.65 -19.19
C LEU A 82 -18.36 1.83 -20.03
N MET A 83 -17.10 2.23 -19.88
CA MET A 83 -16.48 3.30 -20.69
C MET A 83 -16.50 2.99 -22.19
N ARG A 84 -16.30 1.72 -22.57
CA ARG A 84 -16.37 1.28 -23.96
C ARG A 84 -17.79 1.27 -24.50
N LYS A 85 -18.76 0.84 -23.68
CA LYS A 85 -20.18 0.86 -24.06
C LYS A 85 -20.71 2.29 -24.25
N LEU A 86 -20.19 3.24 -23.47
CA LEU A 86 -20.53 4.66 -23.55
C LEU A 86 -19.79 5.42 -24.67
N GLN A 87 -18.93 4.76 -25.46
CA GLN A 87 -18.17 5.34 -26.57
C GLN A 87 -17.44 6.66 -26.21
N ILE A 88 -16.92 6.76 -25.00
CA ILE A 88 -16.17 7.96 -24.59
C ILE A 88 -14.78 7.88 -25.22
N ASP A 89 -14.49 8.81 -26.13
CA ASP A 89 -13.19 8.90 -26.81
C ASP A 89 -12.15 9.53 -25.87
N ILE A 90 -11.56 8.69 -25.02
CA ILE A 90 -10.48 9.06 -24.10
C ILE A 90 -9.26 8.22 -24.47
N LYS A 91 -8.06 8.80 -24.39
CA LYS A 91 -6.81 8.04 -24.56
C LYS A 91 -6.77 6.83 -23.62
N GLU A 92 -6.26 5.71 -24.11
CA GLU A 92 -6.23 4.44 -23.39
C GLU A 92 -5.60 4.56 -21.99
N ASP A 93 -4.55 5.37 -21.84
CA ASP A 93 -3.84 5.59 -20.58
C ASP A 93 -4.76 6.16 -19.48
N TYR A 94 -5.59 7.15 -19.81
CA TYR A 94 -6.55 7.71 -18.86
C TYR A 94 -7.69 6.73 -18.56
N GLN A 95 -8.09 5.91 -19.54
CA GLN A 95 -9.07 4.85 -19.31
C GLN A 95 -8.55 3.84 -18.27
N VAL A 96 -7.29 3.44 -18.40
CA VAL A 96 -6.61 2.57 -17.43
C VAL A 96 -6.57 3.25 -16.06
N PHE A 97 -6.18 4.52 -16.01
CA PHE A 97 -6.07 5.28 -14.77
C PHE A 97 -7.40 5.37 -14.02
N ILE A 98 -8.48 5.78 -14.69
CA ILE A 98 -9.81 5.92 -14.05
C ILE A 98 -10.34 4.55 -13.63
N SER A 99 -10.18 3.51 -14.46
CA SER A 99 -10.61 2.15 -14.08
C SER A 99 -9.86 1.62 -12.85
N SER A 100 -8.58 1.98 -12.72
CA SER A 100 -7.76 1.65 -11.56
C SER A 100 -8.22 2.41 -10.31
N LEU A 101 -8.50 3.70 -10.43
CA LEU A 101 -9.06 4.52 -9.34
C LEU A 101 -10.39 3.95 -8.82
N ILE A 102 -11.31 3.61 -9.73
CA ILE A 102 -12.61 3.02 -9.37
C ILE A 102 -12.41 1.67 -8.69
N SER A 103 -11.53 0.83 -9.22
CA SER A 103 -11.23 -0.47 -8.59
C SER A 103 -10.62 -0.32 -7.19
N GLY A 104 -9.86 0.74 -6.94
CA GLY A 104 -9.29 1.06 -5.63
C GLY A 104 -10.31 1.17 -4.51
N PHE A 105 -11.56 1.56 -4.81
CA PHE A 105 -12.64 1.58 -3.81
C PHE A 105 -12.97 0.19 -3.25
N ALA A 106 -12.68 -0.89 -3.98
CA ALA A 106 -12.83 -2.25 -3.46
C ALA A 106 -11.96 -2.52 -2.22
N LEU A 107 -10.86 -1.78 -2.06
CA LEU A 107 -9.95 -1.92 -0.92
C LEU A 107 -10.61 -1.55 0.41
N PHE A 108 -11.69 -0.75 0.40
CA PHE A 108 -12.45 -0.43 1.60
C PHE A 108 -13.26 -1.61 2.16
N LEU A 109 -13.56 -2.62 1.32
CA LEU A 109 -14.21 -3.86 1.76
C LEU A 109 -13.25 -4.78 2.55
N ALA A 110 -11.95 -4.48 2.54
CA ALA A 110 -10.94 -5.24 3.27
C ALA A 110 -11.11 -5.11 4.79
N GLU A 111 -10.78 -6.18 5.51
CA GLU A 111 -10.69 -6.14 6.97
C GLU A 111 -9.60 -5.17 7.44
N SER A 112 -9.83 -4.45 8.55
CA SER A 112 -8.95 -3.36 9.02
C SER A 112 -7.48 -3.76 9.17
N ARG A 113 -7.19 -5.00 9.57
CA ARG A 113 -5.83 -5.52 9.71
C ARG A 113 -5.15 -5.69 8.35
N ASP A 114 -5.87 -6.28 7.40
CA ASP A 114 -5.36 -6.55 6.05
C ASP A 114 -5.22 -5.26 5.24
N ARG A 115 -6.15 -4.32 5.45
CA ARG A 115 -6.09 -2.98 4.86
C ARG A 115 -4.83 -2.24 5.28
N LYS A 116 -4.47 -2.26 6.56
CA LYS A 116 -3.23 -1.63 7.06
C LYS A 116 -1.98 -2.26 6.44
N LEU A 117 -1.95 -3.60 6.33
CA LEU A 117 -0.84 -4.31 5.71
C LEU A 117 -0.70 -3.94 4.22
N LEU A 118 -1.81 -3.93 3.49
CA LEU A 118 -1.86 -3.54 2.08
C LEU A 118 -1.45 -2.08 1.88
N GLN A 119 -1.92 -1.17 2.74
CA GLN A 119 -1.52 0.23 2.71
C GLN A 119 0.00 0.38 2.80
N ILE A 120 0.64 -0.24 3.79
CA ILE A 120 2.09 -0.16 3.99
C ILE A 120 2.85 -0.70 2.77
N ALA A 121 2.34 -1.74 2.09
CA ALA A 121 2.98 -2.30 0.90
C ALA A 121 2.73 -1.48 -0.38
N ILE A 122 1.52 -0.92 -0.53
CA ILE A 122 1.09 -0.23 -1.76
C ILE A 122 1.60 1.20 -1.81
N TYR A 123 1.58 1.94 -0.69
CA TYR A 123 2.01 3.34 -0.66
C TYR A 123 3.41 3.60 -1.23
N PRO A 124 4.47 2.90 -0.80
CA PRO A 124 5.81 3.14 -1.33
C PRO A 124 5.89 2.82 -2.83
N ARG A 125 5.25 1.74 -3.28
CA ARG A 125 5.19 1.37 -4.70
C ARG A 125 4.41 2.38 -5.54
N ALA A 126 3.34 2.97 -4.99
CA ALA A 126 2.58 4.01 -5.66
C ALA A 126 3.41 5.30 -5.82
N ILE A 127 4.17 5.68 -4.79
CA ILE A 127 5.07 6.84 -4.84
C ILE A 127 6.18 6.61 -5.87
N GLU A 128 6.79 5.42 -5.90
CA GLU A 128 7.83 5.04 -6.86
C GLU A 128 7.31 5.05 -8.31
N ALA A 129 6.12 4.49 -8.55
CA ALA A 129 5.47 4.51 -9.85
C ALA A 129 5.11 5.94 -10.29
N LEU A 130 4.62 6.76 -9.36
CA LEU A 130 4.31 8.17 -9.63
C LEU A 130 5.58 8.96 -9.99
N TYR A 131 6.66 8.79 -9.22
CA TYR A 131 7.94 9.42 -9.52
C TYR A 131 8.48 9.02 -10.90
N SER A 132 8.38 7.73 -11.24
CA SER A 132 8.78 7.22 -12.56
C SER A 132 7.96 7.86 -13.69
N LEU A 133 6.64 7.96 -13.51
CA LEU A 133 5.75 8.59 -14.48
C LEU A 133 6.08 10.09 -14.67
N LEU A 134 6.31 10.83 -13.58
CA LEU A 134 6.67 12.25 -13.65
C LEU A 134 8.03 12.48 -14.32
N LYS A 135 8.96 11.54 -14.16
CA LYS A 135 10.25 11.55 -14.84
C LYS A 135 10.10 11.28 -16.34
N GLU A 136 9.27 10.32 -16.74
CA GLU A 136 8.97 10.03 -18.16
C GLU A 136 8.30 11.22 -18.87
N GLN A 137 7.42 11.94 -18.17
CA GLN A 137 6.78 13.15 -18.68
C GLN A 137 7.72 14.37 -18.73
N GLY A 138 8.96 14.25 -18.25
CA GLY A 138 9.92 15.36 -18.22
C GLY A 138 9.61 16.46 -17.21
N VAL A 139 8.63 16.24 -16.32
CA VAL A 139 8.25 17.21 -15.27
C VAL A 139 9.33 17.28 -14.19
N ILE A 140 9.90 16.13 -13.83
CA ILE A 140 10.98 16.02 -12.85
C ILE A 140 12.28 15.67 -13.56
N LYS A 141 13.32 16.49 -13.36
CA LYS A 141 14.67 16.16 -13.83
C LYS A 141 15.22 14.96 -13.08
N PRO A 142 15.79 13.95 -13.76
CA PRO A 142 16.35 12.79 -13.08
C PRO A 142 17.56 13.20 -12.24
N ILE A 143 17.40 13.18 -10.92
CA ILE A 143 18.51 13.38 -9.99
C ILE A 143 19.31 12.08 -9.93
N LYS A 144 20.61 12.16 -10.20
CA LYS A 144 21.52 11.03 -10.05
C LYS A 144 21.47 10.56 -8.59
N HIS A 145 21.07 9.31 -8.35
CA HIS A 145 20.86 8.74 -7.01
C HIS A 145 19.71 9.34 -6.17
N GLY A 146 18.72 9.99 -6.78
CA GLY A 146 17.59 10.58 -6.05
C GLY A 146 16.83 9.60 -5.14
N GLU A 147 16.71 8.33 -5.54
CA GLU A 147 16.08 7.27 -4.74
C GLU A 147 16.81 6.98 -3.43
N TYR A 148 18.14 7.09 -3.43
CA TYR A 148 18.94 6.90 -2.21
C TYR A 148 18.76 8.09 -1.27
N ILE A 149 18.67 9.31 -1.81
CA ILE A 149 18.48 10.53 -1.03
C ILE A 149 17.12 10.48 -0.31
N THR A 150 16.05 10.09 -1.00
CA THR A 150 14.73 9.96 -0.38
C THR A 150 14.69 8.86 0.68
N CYS A 151 15.39 7.75 0.45
CA CYS A 151 15.53 6.68 1.43
C CYS A 151 16.30 7.13 2.69
N VAL A 152 17.44 7.81 2.50
CA VAL A 152 18.25 8.34 3.62
C VAL A 152 17.46 9.40 4.40
N LEU A 153 16.78 10.32 3.72
CA LEU A 153 15.94 11.31 4.38
C LEU A 153 14.79 10.67 5.18
N ALA A 154 14.13 9.66 4.62
CA ALA A 154 13.09 8.92 5.34
C ALA A 154 13.64 8.21 6.58
N MET A 155 14.84 7.65 6.48
CA MET A 155 15.50 7.00 7.62
C MET A 155 15.91 8.01 8.70
N ILE A 156 16.49 9.15 8.32
CA ILE A 156 16.83 10.23 9.25
C ILE A 156 15.57 10.72 9.97
N LEU A 157 14.47 10.96 9.23
CA LEU A 157 13.21 11.39 9.80
C LEU A 157 12.64 10.35 10.78
N LEU A 158 12.70 9.07 10.42
CA LEU A 158 12.21 7.99 11.26
C LEU A 158 13.02 7.84 12.56
N VAL A 159 14.35 7.92 12.47
CA VAL A 159 15.25 7.89 13.63
C VAL A 159 15.04 9.12 14.51
N TYR A 160 14.87 10.31 13.90
CA TYR A 160 14.56 11.54 14.62
C TYR A 160 13.24 11.42 15.40
N LEU A 161 12.16 10.99 14.73
CA LEU A 161 10.85 10.78 15.36
C LEU A 161 10.95 9.74 16.48
N TYR A 162 11.69 8.66 16.27
CA TYR A 162 11.88 7.65 17.31
C TYR A 162 12.66 8.18 18.52
N LEU A 163 13.71 8.97 18.34
CA LEU A 163 14.50 9.53 19.44
C LEU A 163 13.73 10.58 20.23
N PHE A 164 13.15 11.56 19.54
CA PHE A 164 12.59 12.76 20.17
C PHE A 164 11.07 12.69 20.42
N GLU A 165 10.31 12.02 19.55
CA GLU A 165 8.83 12.01 19.58
C GLU A 165 8.27 10.57 19.45
N PRO A 166 8.51 9.68 20.43
CA PRO A 166 8.10 8.28 20.31
C PRO A 166 6.59 8.09 20.22
N TYR A 167 5.78 9.09 20.61
CA TYR A 167 4.32 9.04 20.47
C TYR A 167 3.86 9.11 19.00
N CYS A 168 4.67 9.71 18.12
CA CYS A 168 4.44 9.71 16.67
C CYS A 168 4.70 8.33 16.06
N VAL A 169 5.53 7.52 16.73
CA VAL A 169 5.89 6.17 16.30
C VAL A 169 4.95 5.18 16.98
N GLY A 170 4.07 4.52 16.21
CA GLY A 170 3.09 3.60 16.80
C GLY A 170 3.74 2.56 17.73
N GLU A 171 3.15 2.29 18.89
CA GLU A 171 3.77 1.51 19.97
C GLU A 171 4.31 0.14 19.53
N GLY A 172 3.61 -0.54 18.62
CA GLY A 172 4.06 -1.82 18.08
C GLY A 172 5.33 -1.69 17.21
N TYR A 173 5.47 -0.58 16.49
CA TYR A 173 6.66 -0.30 15.71
C TYR A 173 7.84 0.07 16.61
N ALA A 174 7.61 0.90 17.65
CA ALA A 174 8.63 1.23 18.64
C ALA A 174 9.18 -0.03 19.32
N LYS A 175 8.30 -0.94 19.80
CA LYS A 175 8.71 -2.22 20.40
C LYS A 175 9.53 -3.09 19.45
N ASN A 176 9.15 -3.14 18.17
CA ASN A 176 9.91 -3.88 17.17
C ASN A 176 11.27 -3.22 16.91
N LEU A 177 11.32 -1.89 16.90
CA LEU A 177 12.56 -1.15 16.69
C LEU A 177 13.51 -1.35 17.89
N ASP A 178 13.02 -1.33 19.12
CA ASP A 178 13.78 -1.67 20.33
C ASP A 178 14.36 -3.09 20.23
N TYR A 179 13.55 -4.03 19.74
CA TYR A 179 13.98 -5.43 19.54
C TYR A 179 15.07 -5.55 18.46
N TYR A 180 14.91 -4.91 17.30
CA TYR A 180 15.85 -5.01 16.19
C TYR A 180 17.13 -4.19 16.38
N SER A 181 17.05 -3.08 17.12
CA SER A 181 18.22 -2.27 17.46
C SER A 181 19.09 -2.92 18.54
N GLY A 182 18.62 -3.99 19.19
CA GLY A 182 19.36 -4.67 20.25
C GLY A 182 19.56 -3.80 21.49
N VAL A 183 18.74 -2.77 21.67
CA VAL A 183 18.87 -1.80 22.76
C VAL A 183 18.66 -2.50 24.09
N THR A 184 19.62 -2.33 24.99
CA THR A 184 19.58 -2.92 26.33
C THR A 184 18.52 -2.20 27.18
N LYS A 185 17.95 -2.87 28.19
CA LYS A 185 16.97 -2.26 29.09
C LYS A 185 17.47 -0.97 29.75
N ASP A 186 18.77 -0.88 30.03
CA ASP A 186 19.36 0.31 30.64
C ASP A 186 19.53 1.46 29.64
N GLU A 187 19.84 1.18 28.38
CA GLU A 187 19.82 2.16 27.30
C GLU A 187 18.40 2.67 27.04
N LEU A 188 17.39 1.80 27.09
CA LEU A 188 15.98 2.20 26.98
C LEU A 188 15.57 3.15 28.11
N LYS A 189 16.02 2.89 29.35
CA LYS A 189 15.82 3.81 30.48
C LYS A 189 16.52 5.15 30.22
N LEU A 190 17.75 5.13 29.71
CA LEU A 190 18.51 6.33 29.37
C LEU A 190 17.77 7.16 28.31
N PHE A 191 17.27 6.54 27.24
CA PHE A 191 16.46 7.22 26.23
C PHE A 191 15.17 7.80 26.81
N THR A 192 14.52 7.07 27.71
CA THR A 192 13.30 7.55 28.37
C THR A 192 13.59 8.76 29.25
N MET A 193 14.69 8.74 30.02
CA MET A 193 15.15 9.89 30.79
C MET A 193 15.48 11.09 29.89
N GLY A 194 16.21 10.88 28.79
CA GLY A 194 16.51 11.93 27.81
C GLY A 194 15.26 12.56 27.21
N ARG A 195 14.24 11.76 26.89
CA ARG A 195 12.94 12.24 26.39
C ARG A 195 12.20 13.08 27.42
N VAL A 196 12.20 12.67 28.70
CA VAL A 196 11.58 13.45 29.79
C VAL A 196 12.28 14.80 29.95
N ILE A 197 13.61 14.82 29.92
CA ILE A 197 14.40 16.06 30.00
C ILE A 197 14.06 16.98 28.83
N SER A 198 14.05 16.48 27.59
CA SER A 198 13.67 17.26 26.40
C SER A 198 12.24 17.79 26.50
N LYS A 199 11.28 16.98 26.96
CA LYS A 199 9.88 17.42 27.16
C LYS A 199 9.78 18.52 28.22
N ASN A 200 10.54 18.41 29.31
CA ASN A 200 10.57 19.42 30.37
C ASN A 200 11.20 20.74 29.86
N MET A 201 12.31 20.67 29.10
CA MET A 201 12.92 21.87 28.50
C MET A 201 11.98 22.58 27.53
N ILE A 202 11.25 21.83 26.69
CA ILE A 202 10.23 22.42 25.80
C ILE A 202 9.10 23.05 26.64
N ARG A 203 8.63 22.39 27.69
CA ARG A 203 7.58 22.92 28.57
C ARG A 203 8.00 24.22 29.26
N GLU A 204 9.25 24.32 29.71
CA GLU A 204 9.81 25.53 30.31
C GLU A 204 9.91 26.68 29.30
N ASN A 205 10.30 26.38 28.05
CA ASN A 205 10.38 27.39 26.98
C ASN A 205 9.01 27.82 26.44
N TYR A 206 7.97 27.00 26.62
CA TYR A 206 6.62 27.25 26.10
C TYR A 206 5.53 27.12 27.18
N GLN A 207 5.69 27.83 28.30
CA GLN A 207 4.79 27.75 29.47
C GLN A 207 3.29 28.03 29.17
N ASN A 208 2.97 28.75 28.10
CA ASN A 208 1.59 29.12 27.73
C ASN A 208 0.95 28.24 26.62
N ASN A 209 1.60 27.16 26.17
CA ASN A 209 1.03 26.29 25.14
C ASN A 209 0.31 25.07 25.73
N ASN A 210 -1.03 25.07 25.66
CA ASN A 210 -1.94 23.97 26.06
C ASN A 210 -1.79 22.68 25.23
N LEU A 211 -0.79 22.58 24.34
CA LEU A 211 -0.59 21.44 23.44
C LEU A 211 0.17 20.27 24.11
N LEU A 212 0.76 20.47 25.30
CA LEU A 212 1.62 19.48 25.97
C LEU A 212 0.95 18.72 27.13
N THR A 213 -0.34 18.97 27.39
CA THR A 213 -1.13 18.37 28.49
C THR A 213 -1.85 17.06 28.13
N VAL A 214 -1.58 16.48 26.95
CA VAL A 214 -2.13 15.18 26.51
C VAL A 214 -1.09 14.08 26.62
#